data_AF-A0A3N4I0J6-F1
#
_entry.id   AF-A0A3N4I0J6-F1
#
_cell.length_a   1.000
_cell.length_b   1.000
_cell.length_c   1.000
_cell.angle_alpha   90.00
_cell.angle_beta   90.00
_cell.angle_gamma   90.00
#
_symmetry.space_group_name_H-M   'P 1'
#
loop_
_entity.id
_entity.type
_entity.pdbx_description
1 polymer ?
#
loop_
_entity_poly.entity_id
_entity_poly.type
_entity_poly.pdbx_seq_one_letter_code
_entity_poly.pdbx_strand_id
1 'polypeptide(L)'
;MPANAPGTPRRQRHQDPPRTPQHQNGRHLSRDLRMQVHTLRSIGWTHKEIANKLKCSVSQVQYTLTGPVTPKKRKGRPGKLSEDRVDELVLFVTGSREGRRMTYLELSMYFSEWDVSDSAIRRALTKRGFRRCVALKKCPIRKLGQGIFWEKDWGKITSASYTSHVTPVIEGMMRLVWEEHGEVPIFQQDNAPSHTADATLADLAQRGRDFLGRW
;
A
#
# COMPACT_ATOMS: atom_id res chain seq x y z
N MET A 1 56.83 -7.63 17.52
CA MET A 1 56.58 -8.56 16.40
C MET A 1 55.95 -9.84 16.95
N PRO A 2 54.62 -10.03 16.90
CA PRO A 2 54.03 -11.35 17.10
C PRO A 2 53.69 -12.01 15.75
N ALA A 3 54.08 -13.28 15.62
CA ALA A 3 53.93 -14.09 14.42
C ALA A 3 52.48 -14.60 14.25
N ASN A 4 51.94 -14.45 13.03
CA ASN A 4 50.66 -15.03 12.63
C ASN A 4 50.83 -16.53 12.35
N ALA A 5 50.01 -17.37 13.01
CA ALA A 5 49.94 -18.80 12.74
C ALA A 5 49.14 -19.10 11.45
N PRO A 6 49.49 -20.16 10.68
CA PRO A 6 48.82 -20.48 9.43
C PRO A 6 47.45 -21.14 9.68
N GLY A 7 46.42 -20.62 9.01
CA GLY A 7 45.04 -21.13 9.08
C GLY A 7 44.91 -22.54 8.50
N THR A 8 44.09 -23.36 9.16
CA THR A 8 43.77 -24.74 8.77
C THR A 8 42.95 -24.77 7.47
N PRO A 9 43.23 -25.69 6.52
CA PRO A 9 42.50 -25.74 5.26
C PRO A 9 41.05 -26.21 5.45
N ARG A 10 40.12 -25.45 4.86
CA ARG A 10 38.67 -25.69 4.89
C ARG A 10 38.34 -27.00 4.17
N ARG A 11 37.78 -27.97 4.89
CA ARG A 11 37.31 -29.27 4.38
C ARG A 11 36.41 -29.08 3.16
N GLN A 12 36.84 -29.55 1.99
CA GLN A 12 36.04 -29.51 0.76
C GLN A 12 34.84 -30.45 0.92
N ARG A 13 33.64 -29.95 0.66
CA ARG A 13 32.41 -30.75 0.65
C ARG A 13 32.41 -31.58 -0.64
N HIS A 14 32.53 -32.91 -0.52
CA HIS A 14 32.20 -33.80 -1.61
C HIS A 14 30.73 -33.58 -2.01
N GLN A 15 30.46 -33.41 -3.31
CA GLN A 15 29.10 -33.35 -3.83
C GLN A 15 28.52 -34.77 -3.84
N ASP A 16 27.37 -34.96 -3.21
CA ASP A 16 26.62 -36.21 -3.32
C ASP A 16 26.17 -36.42 -4.79
N PRO A 17 26.08 -37.68 -5.26
CA PRO A 17 25.59 -37.97 -6.59
C PRO A 17 24.14 -37.46 -6.77
N PRO A 18 23.73 -37.08 -7.99
CA PRO A 18 22.40 -36.56 -8.26
C PRO A 18 21.35 -37.61 -7.87
N ARG A 19 20.41 -37.23 -6.99
CA ARG A 19 19.26 -38.07 -6.63
C ARG A 19 18.51 -38.49 -7.90
N THR A 20 18.32 -39.79 -8.06
CA THR A 20 17.46 -40.38 -9.10
C THR A 20 16.06 -39.78 -9.02
N PRO A 21 15.38 -39.48 -10.16
CA PRO A 21 14.06 -38.86 -10.16
C PRO A 21 13.05 -39.79 -9.48
N GLN A 22 12.56 -39.40 -8.30
CA GLN A 22 11.49 -40.12 -7.63
C GLN A 22 10.19 -39.98 -8.42
N HIS A 23 9.41 -41.06 -8.50
CA HIS A 23 8.03 -41.00 -9.00
C HIS A 23 7.26 -39.92 -8.24
N GLN A 24 6.68 -38.95 -8.97
CA GLN A 24 5.89 -37.88 -8.37
C GLN A 24 4.49 -38.43 -8.02
N ASN A 25 4.41 -39.24 -6.97
CA ASN A 25 3.17 -39.83 -6.46
C ASN A 25 2.32 -38.81 -5.66
N GLY A 26 2.37 -37.53 -6.05
CA GLY A 26 1.50 -36.52 -5.50
C GLY A 26 0.05 -36.73 -5.95
N ARG A 27 -0.92 -36.41 -5.09
CA ARG A 27 -2.35 -36.55 -5.41
C ARG A 27 -2.77 -35.76 -6.67
N HIS A 28 -2.03 -34.70 -7.02
CA HIS A 28 -2.29 -33.84 -8.19
C HIS A 28 -1.00 -33.53 -8.94
N LEU A 29 -1.05 -33.52 -10.26
CA LEU A 29 0.07 -33.08 -11.11
C LEU A 29 0.30 -31.57 -10.97
N SER A 30 1.57 -31.17 -10.98
CA SER A 30 1.97 -29.76 -11.10
C SER A 30 1.46 -29.16 -12.42
N ARG A 31 1.35 -27.82 -12.47
CA ARG A 31 0.98 -27.07 -13.68
C ARG A 31 1.85 -27.47 -14.88
N ASP A 32 3.16 -27.55 -14.69
CA ASP A 32 4.10 -27.82 -15.79
C ASP A 32 3.97 -29.26 -16.32
N LEU A 33 3.71 -30.22 -15.43
CA LEU A 33 3.43 -31.60 -15.83
C LEU A 33 2.10 -31.70 -16.58
N ARG A 34 1.08 -30.93 -16.19
CA ARG A 34 -0.17 -30.86 -16.95
C ARG A 34 0.04 -30.28 -18.34
N MET A 35 0.82 -29.19 -18.46
CA MET A 35 1.23 -28.65 -19.77
C MET A 35 1.88 -29.73 -20.63
N GLN A 36 2.85 -30.47 -20.08
CA GLN A 36 3.53 -31.56 -20.81
C GLN A 36 2.58 -32.68 -21.24
N VAL A 37 1.61 -33.06 -20.40
CA VAL A 37 0.57 -34.03 -20.77
C VAL A 37 -0.22 -33.55 -21.99
N HIS A 38 -0.64 -32.29 -22.02
CA HIS A 38 -1.37 -31.72 -23.16
C HIS A 38 -0.50 -31.67 -24.43
N THR A 39 0.77 -31.26 -24.30
CA THR A 39 1.72 -31.22 -25.43
C THR A 39 1.97 -32.62 -26.00
N LEU A 40 2.22 -33.62 -25.15
CA LEU A 40 2.43 -34.99 -25.63
C LEU A 40 1.17 -35.56 -26.26
N ARG A 41 -0.01 -35.21 -25.73
CA ARG A 41 -1.28 -35.59 -26.33
C ARG A 41 -1.49 -34.95 -27.70
N SER A 42 -1.12 -33.69 -27.90
CA SER A 42 -1.22 -33.02 -29.21
C SER A 42 -0.27 -33.59 -30.25
N ILE A 43 0.86 -34.16 -29.82
CA ILE A 43 1.80 -34.90 -30.67
C ILE A 43 1.27 -36.31 -31.02
N GLY A 44 0.15 -36.74 -30.43
CA GLY A 44 -0.50 -38.01 -30.74
C GLY A 44 -0.13 -39.17 -29.80
N TRP A 45 0.62 -38.92 -28.72
CA TRP A 45 1.01 -39.97 -27.79
C TRP A 45 -0.20 -40.57 -27.07
N THR A 46 -0.13 -41.87 -26.80
CA THR A 46 -1.15 -42.59 -26.04
C THR A 46 -1.06 -42.30 -24.55
N HIS A 47 -2.16 -42.46 -23.83
CA HIS A 47 -2.20 -42.22 -22.38
C HIS A 47 -1.17 -43.06 -21.60
N LYS A 48 -0.91 -44.31 -22.05
CA LYS A 48 0.07 -45.21 -21.43
C LYS A 48 1.51 -44.72 -21.63
N GLU A 49 1.85 -44.25 -22.83
CA GLU A 49 3.18 -43.72 -23.13
C GLU A 49 3.46 -42.43 -22.35
N ILE A 50 2.47 -41.54 -22.28
CA ILE A 50 2.56 -40.29 -21.49
C ILE A 50 2.78 -40.61 -20.01
N ALA A 51 1.99 -41.54 -19.45
CA ALA A 51 2.11 -41.98 -18.07
C ALA A 51 3.52 -42.54 -17.76
N ASN A 52 4.03 -43.41 -18.64
CA ASN A 52 5.36 -44.01 -18.51
C ASN A 52 6.49 -42.99 -18.60
N LYS A 53 6.37 -42.00 -19.51
CA LYS A 53 7.36 -40.95 -19.72
C LYS A 53 7.42 -39.96 -18.56
N LEU A 54 6.25 -39.50 -18.09
CA LEU A 54 6.12 -38.50 -17.03
C LEU A 54 6.09 -39.10 -15.61
N LYS A 55 6.18 -40.44 -15.50
CA LYS A 55 6.17 -41.18 -14.22
C LYS A 55 4.93 -40.87 -13.37
N CYS A 56 3.78 -40.77 -14.02
CA CYS A 56 2.47 -40.52 -13.40
C CYS A 56 1.48 -41.65 -13.74
N SER A 57 0.33 -41.69 -13.05
CA SER A 57 -0.71 -42.69 -13.31
C SER A 57 -1.51 -42.35 -14.57
N VAL A 58 -1.96 -43.37 -15.31
CA VAL A 58 -2.84 -43.22 -16.48
C VAL A 58 -4.12 -42.46 -16.11
N SER A 59 -4.68 -42.68 -14.91
CA SER A 59 -5.85 -41.95 -14.42
C SER A 59 -5.56 -40.45 -14.23
N GLN A 60 -4.34 -40.08 -13.84
CA GLN A 60 -3.95 -38.67 -13.71
C GLN A 60 -3.82 -37.99 -15.08
N VAL A 61 -3.34 -38.72 -16.09
CA VAL A 61 -3.30 -38.24 -17.48
C VAL A 61 -4.73 -38.00 -17.98
N GLN A 62 -5.61 -38.99 -17.82
CA GLN A 62 -7.02 -38.87 -18.23
C GLN A 62 -7.74 -37.72 -17.51
N TYR A 63 -7.58 -37.60 -16.19
CA TYR A 63 -8.15 -36.50 -15.40
C TYR A 63 -7.60 -35.12 -15.82
N THR A 64 -6.34 -35.08 -16.24
CA THR A 64 -5.72 -33.83 -16.70
C THR A 64 -6.32 -33.38 -18.03
N LEU A 65 -6.46 -34.30 -18.99
CA LEU A 65 -7.00 -34.01 -20.33
C LEU A 65 -8.49 -33.64 -20.32
N THR A 66 -9.24 -34.10 -19.32
CA THR A 66 -10.66 -33.73 -19.13
C THR A 66 -10.85 -32.36 -18.50
N GLY A 67 -9.83 -31.82 -17.83
CA GLY A 67 -9.89 -30.53 -17.16
C GLY A 67 -9.13 -29.42 -17.89
N PRO A 68 -9.18 -28.18 -17.37
CA PRO A 68 -8.34 -27.10 -17.88
C PRO A 68 -6.86 -27.38 -17.60
N VAL A 69 -5.98 -26.85 -18.45
CA VAL A 69 -4.54 -27.05 -18.33
C VAL A 69 -4.01 -26.54 -16.98
N THR A 70 -4.52 -25.39 -16.53
CA THR A 70 -4.16 -24.81 -15.22
C THR A 70 -5.04 -25.38 -14.10
N PRO A 71 -4.46 -25.97 -13.04
CA PRO A 71 -5.22 -26.44 -11.88
C PRO A 71 -6.08 -25.34 -11.25
N LYS A 72 -7.34 -25.65 -10.95
CA LYS A 72 -8.22 -24.76 -10.19
C LYS A 72 -7.76 -24.68 -8.74
N LYS A 73 -7.54 -23.46 -8.23
CA LYS A 73 -7.26 -23.24 -6.80
C LYS A 73 -8.48 -23.65 -5.98
N ARG A 74 -8.27 -24.46 -4.94
CA ARG A 74 -9.33 -24.87 -4.01
C ARG A 74 -9.89 -23.63 -3.32
N LYS A 75 -11.21 -23.51 -3.29
CA LYS A 75 -11.88 -22.53 -2.43
C LYS A 75 -11.71 -23.00 -0.99
N GLY A 76 -11.34 -22.08 -0.10
CA GLY A 76 -11.31 -22.34 1.33
C GLY A 76 -12.73 -22.46 1.90
N ARG A 77 -12.83 -22.76 3.20
CA ARG A 77 -14.10 -22.73 3.92
C ARG A 77 -14.71 -21.31 3.84
N PRO A 78 -16.00 -21.16 3.50
CA PRO A 78 -16.63 -19.84 3.50
C PRO A 78 -16.63 -19.24 4.91
N GLY A 79 -16.71 -17.89 4.97
CA GLY A 79 -16.85 -17.18 6.23
C GLY A 79 -18.20 -17.49 6.90
N LYS A 80 -18.28 -17.29 8.23
CA LYS A 80 -19.52 -17.51 8.99
C LYS A 80 -20.62 -16.49 8.66
N LEU A 81 -20.27 -15.25 8.30
CA LEU A 81 -21.27 -14.23 7.94
C LEU A 81 -21.63 -14.33 6.45
N SER A 82 -22.94 -14.30 6.16
CA SER A 82 -23.44 -14.02 4.82
C SER A 82 -23.16 -12.58 4.43
N GLU A 83 -23.20 -12.29 3.13
CA GLU A 83 -22.90 -10.95 2.62
C GLU A 83 -23.95 -9.93 3.11
N ASP A 84 -25.23 -10.30 3.14
CA ASP A 84 -26.32 -9.45 3.63
C ASP A 84 -26.12 -8.99 5.08
N ARG A 85 -25.68 -9.89 5.98
CA ARG A 85 -25.37 -9.55 7.38
C ARG A 85 -24.17 -8.61 7.48
N VAL A 86 -23.21 -8.74 6.56
CA VAL A 86 -22.08 -7.80 6.50
C VAL A 86 -22.55 -6.43 6.03
N ASP A 87 -23.52 -6.35 5.12
CA ASP A 87 -24.12 -5.08 4.70
C ASP A 87 -24.89 -4.40 5.85
N GLU A 88 -25.68 -5.17 6.60
CA GLU A 88 -26.36 -4.68 7.81
C GLU A 88 -25.37 -4.15 8.85
N LEU A 89 -24.29 -4.90 9.11
CA LEU A 89 -23.22 -4.49 10.00
C LEU A 89 -22.55 -3.18 9.53
N VAL A 90 -22.29 -3.05 8.23
CA VAL A 90 -21.71 -1.83 7.66
C VAL A 90 -22.67 -0.66 7.80
N LEU A 91 -23.96 -0.87 7.54
CA LEU A 91 -24.99 0.15 7.71
C LEU A 91 -25.05 0.63 9.16
N PHE A 92 -25.00 -0.27 10.14
CA PHE A 92 -24.97 0.09 11.56
C PHE A 92 -23.70 0.87 11.95
N VAL A 93 -22.54 0.36 11.55
CA VAL A 93 -21.24 0.98 11.87
C VAL A 93 -21.08 2.34 11.19
N THR A 94 -21.72 2.59 10.05
CA THR A 94 -21.63 3.88 9.35
C THR A 94 -22.74 4.86 9.75
N GLY A 95 -23.96 4.37 10.01
CA GLY A 95 -25.13 5.18 10.32
C GLY A 95 -25.21 5.71 11.75
N SER A 96 -24.59 5.04 12.73
CA SER A 96 -24.65 5.48 14.14
C SER A 96 -23.29 5.97 14.66
N ARG A 97 -23.31 6.99 15.52
CA ARG A 97 -22.14 7.42 16.30
C ARG A 97 -21.67 6.30 17.26
N GLU A 98 -22.61 5.53 17.80
CA GLU A 98 -22.33 4.43 18.72
C GLU A 98 -21.67 3.27 17.99
N GLY A 99 -22.23 2.86 16.85
CA GLY A 99 -21.66 1.79 16.01
C GLY A 99 -20.23 2.06 15.56
N ARG A 100 -19.90 3.33 15.23
CA ARG A 100 -18.51 3.75 14.92
C ARG A 100 -17.53 3.58 16.08
N ARG A 101 -18.00 3.71 17.32
CA ARG A 101 -17.16 3.73 18.52
C ARG A 101 -17.08 2.37 19.22
N MET A 102 -18.14 1.55 19.17
CA MET A 102 -18.21 0.23 19.81
C MET A 102 -17.10 -0.71 19.37
N THR A 103 -16.34 -1.34 20.25
CA THR A 103 -15.29 -2.32 19.91
C THR A 103 -15.83 -3.51 19.10
N TYR A 104 -14.96 -4.30 18.46
CA TYR A 104 -15.42 -5.50 17.73
C TYR A 104 -16.10 -6.54 18.63
N LEU A 105 -15.72 -6.59 19.91
CA LEU A 105 -16.37 -7.45 20.90
C LEU A 105 -17.77 -6.93 21.24
N GLU A 106 -17.91 -5.62 21.47
CA GLU A 106 -19.21 -5.00 21.71
C GLU A 106 -20.14 -5.16 20.52
N LEU A 107 -19.63 -5.04 19.28
CA LEU A 107 -20.42 -5.35 18.08
C LEU A 107 -20.85 -6.82 18.02
N SER A 108 -19.98 -7.75 18.47
CA SER A 108 -20.30 -9.18 18.54
C SER A 108 -21.40 -9.46 19.57
N MET A 109 -21.37 -8.74 20.70
CA MET A 109 -22.42 -8.83 21.72
C MET A 109 -23.74 -8.18 21.26
N TYR A 110 -23.67 -7.06 20.55
CA TYR A 110 -24.84 -6.39 19.99
C TYR A 110 -25.56 -7.28 18.98
N PHE A 111 -24.80 -7.89 18.05
CA PHE A 111 -25.30 -8.87 17.08
C PHE A 111 -25.16 -10.31 17.60
N SER A 112 -25.56 -10.55 18.86
CA SER A 112 -25.45 -11.87 19.51
C SER A 112 -26.20 -12.98 18.76
N GLU A 113 -27.29 -12.64 18.07
CA GLU A 113 -28.08 -13.56 17.25
C GLU A 113 -27.28 -14.21 16.11
N TRP A 114 -26.18 -13.60 15.67
CA TRP A 114 -25.40 -14.13 14.56
C TRP A 114 -24.40 -15.21 14.97
N ASP A 115 -24.14 -15.40 16.27
CA ASP A 115 -23.12 -16.31 16.81
C ASP A 115 -21.72 -16.11 16.17
N VAL A 116 -21.31 -14.83 16.13
CA VAL A 116 -20.09 -14.40 15.47
C VAL A 116 -19.13 -13.84 16.51
N SER A 117 -17.87 -14.30 16.49
CA SER A 117 -16.82 -13.73 17.34
C SER A 117 -16.31 -12.37 16.84
N ASP A 118 -15.68 -11.59 17.73
CA ASP A 118 -15.05 -10.30 17.40
C ASP A 118 -14.16 -10.38 16.14
N SER A 119 -13.43 -11.48 16.01
CA SER A 119 -12.47 -11.72 14.95
C SER A 119 -13.14 -11.93 13.60
N ALA A 120 -14.34 -12.55 13.59
CA ALA A 120 -15.12 -12.72 12.37
C ALA A 120 -15.74 -11.38 11.91
N ILE A 121 -16.22 -10.53 12.84
CA ILE A 121 -16.66 -9.15 12.56
C ILE A 121 -15.51 -8.33 11.99
N ARG A 122 -14.34 -8.35 12.64
CA ARG A 122 -13.13 -7.64 12.19
C ARG A 122 -12.75 -8.05 10.76
N ARG A 123 -12.72 -9.36 10.47
CA ARG A 123 -12.38 -9.87 9.14
C ARG A 123 -13.40 -9.46 8.08
N ALA A 124 -14.69 -9.50 8.41
CA ALA A 124 -15.75 -9.06 7.50
C ALA A 124 -15.62 -7.57 7.15
N LEU A 125 -15.46 -6.71 8.16
CA LEU A 125 -15.27 -5.27 7.97
C LEU A 125 -13.98 -4.94 7.21
N THR A 126 -12.87 -5.62 7.54
CA THR A 126 -11.59 -5.43 6.83
C THR A 126 -11.70 -5.84 5.37
N LYS A 127 -12.43 -6.92 5.04
CA LYS A 127 -12.68 -7.36 3.65
C LYS A 127 -13.45 -6.30 2.85
N ARG A 128 -14.33 -5.53 3.52
CA ARG A 128 -15.07 -4.39 2.95
C ARG A 128 -14.28 -3.07 2.98
N GLY A 129 -13.02 -3.08 3.41
CA GLY A 129 -12.13 -1.92 3.44
C GLY A 129 -12.21 -1.07 4.71
N PHE A 130 -13.07 -1.42 5.66
CA PHE A 130 -13.17 -0.69 6.92
C PHE A 130 -12.02 -1.05 7.85
N ARG A 131 -11.26 -0.04 8.24
CA ARG A 131 -10.25 -0.12 9.29
C ARG A 131 -10.58 0.90 10.36
N ARG A 132 -10.51 0.48 11.62
CA ARG A 132 -10.64 1.39 12.74
C ARG A 132 -9.29 2.05 12.98
N CYS A 133 -9.25 3.34 12.73
CA CYS A 133 -8.10 4.19 13.02
C CYS A 133 -8.43 5.05 14.25
N VAL A 134 -7.49 5.14 15.18
CA VAL A 134 -7.57 6.13 16.25
C VAL A 134 -7.18 7.47 15.62
N ALA A 135 -8.12 8.42 15.58
CA ALA A 135 -7.81 9.77 15.14
C ALA A 135 -6.80 10.36 16.13
N LEU A 136 -5.60 10.69 15.64
CA LEU A 136 -4.62 11.41 16.43
C LEU A 136 -5.22 12.77 16.82
N LYS A 137 -4.91 13.25 18.04
CA LYS A 137 -5.27 14.61 18.44
C LYS A 137 -4.71 15.56 17.39
N LYS A 138 -5.57 16.37 16.78
CA LYS A 138 -5.12 17.49 15.94
C LYS A 138 -4.12 18.29 16.77
N CYS A 139 -2.96 18.59 16.20
CA CYS A 139 -2.03 19.50 16.85
C CYS A 139 -2.80 20.79 17.18
N PRO A 140 -2.64 21.36 18.38
CA PRO A 140 -3.23 22.64 18.70
C PRO A 140 -2.82 23.64 17.63
N ILE A 141 -3.81 24.26 16.98
CA ILE A 141 -3.63 25.19 15.84
C ILE A 141 -2.62 26.30 16.17
N ARG A 142 -2.42 26.60 17.46
CA ARG A 142 -1.42 27.55 17.99
C ARG A 142 0.04 27.34 17.54
N LYS A 143 0.43 26.18 17.00
CA LYS A 143 1.80 25.90 16.54
C LYS A 143 1.99 25.95 15.02
N LEU A 144 0.92 26.09 14.24
CA LEU A 144 1.05 26.54 12.86
C LEU A 144 1.05 28.07 12.93
N GLY A 145 2.05 28.73 12.33
CA GLY A 145 1.96 30.18 12.10
C GLY A 145 0.66 30.52 11.37
N GLN A 146 0.20 31.77 11.45
CA GLN A 146 -0.95 32.24 10.67
C GLN A 146 -0.73 31.83 9.21
N GLY A 147 -1.44 30.79 8.78
CA GLY A 147 -1.37 30.30 7.42
C GLY A 147 -2.23 31.19 6.56
N ILE A 148 -1.64 31.85 5.58
CA ILE A 148 -2.40 32.49 4.51
C ILE A 148 -2.86 31.41 3.54
N PHE A 149 -4.17 31.33 3.34
CA PHE A 149 -4.77 30.50 2.29
C PHE A 149 -5.02 31.41 1.09
N TRP A 150 -4.46 31.09 -0.07
CA TRP A 150 -4.72 31.81 -1.32
C TRP A 150 -5.51 30.91 -2.28
N GLU A 151 -6.58 31.45 -2.85
CA GLU A 151 -7.36 30.76 -3.89
C GLU A 151 -6.62 30.76 -5.23
N LYS A 152 -6.61 29.62 -5.91
CA LYS A 152 -5.78 29.38 -7.11
C LYS A 152 -6.64 29.37 -8.37
N ASP A 153 -7.16 30.53 -8.74
CA ASP A 153 -7.91 30.70 -9.99
C ASP A 153 -7.02 31.11 -11.18
N TRP A 154 -5.73 31.35 -10.95
CA TRP A 154 -4.78 31.94 -11.91
C TRP A 154 -4.03 30.93 -12.81
N GLY A 155 -4.67 29.83 -13.22
CA GLY A 155 -4.13 28.93 -14.24
C GLY A 155 -2.82 28.22 -13.85
N LYS A 156 -1.76 28.35 -14.66
CA LYS A 156 -0.47 27.65 -14.45
C LYS A 156 0.42 28.40 -13.46
N ILE A 157 1.05 27.65 -12.54
CA ILE A 157 1.98 28.19 -11.54
C ILE A 157 3.37 28.44 -12.16
N THR A 158 3.49 29.54 -12.90
CA THR A 158 4.80 30.03 -13.37
C THR A 158 5.38 31.01 -12.36
N SER A 159 6.70 31.25 -12.38
CA SER A 159 7.34 32.22 -11.49
C SER A 159 6.72 33.63 -11.61
N ALA A 160 6.36 34.05 -12.81
CA ALA A 160 5.69 35.34 -13.05
C ALA A 160 4.26 35.36 -12.47
N SER A 161 3.50 34.28 -12.64
CA SER A 161 2.15 34.22 -12.10
C SER A 161 2.15 34.13 -10.57
N TYR A 162 3.12 33.41 -9.99
CA TYR A 162 3.30 33.32 -8.55
C TYR A 162 3.67 34.67 -7.94
N THR A 163 4.67 35.36 -8.49
CA THR A 163 5.09 36.68 -8.00
C THR A 163 3.96 37.72 -8.10
N SER A 164 3.17 37.70 -9.17
CA SER A 164 2.05 38.64 -9.34
C SER A 164 0.92 38.45 -8.33
N HIS A 165 0.65 37.23 -7.86
CA HIS A 165 -0.52 36.93 -7.03
C HIS A 165 -0.18 36.69 -5.56
N VAL A 166 0.97 36.06 -5.27
CA VAL A 166 1.31 35.59 -3.92
C VAL A 166 2.19 36.61 -3.20
N THR A 167 3.17 37.23 -3.89
CA THR A 167 4.07 38.19 -3.24
C THR A 167 3.37 39.40 -2.64
N PRO A 168 2.36 40.04 -3.29
CA PRO A 168 1.64 41.17 -2.69
C PRO A 168 0.89 40.80 -1.40
N VAL A 169 0.41 39.57 -1.29
CA VAL A 169 -0.27 39.05 -0.09
C VAL A 169 0.74 38.88 1.05
N ILE A 170 1.91 38.32 0.75
CA ILE A 170 3.01 38.20 1.71
C ILE A 170 3.47 39.59 2.18
N GLU A 171 3.65 40.54 1.25
CA GLU A 171 4.01 41.93 1.57
C GLU A 171 2.97 42.58 2.49
N GLY A 172 1.68 42.45 2.17
CA GLY A 172 0.60 42.97 3.02
C GLY A 172 0.62 42.38 4.43
N MET A 173 0.89 41.08 4.55
CA MET A 173 1.03 40.42 5.85
C MET A 173 2.26 40.92 6.62
N MET A 174 3.41 41.08 5.94
CA MET A 174 4.62 41.65 6.54
C MET A 174 4.37 43.06 7.07
N ARG A 175 3.62 43.89 6.32
CA ARG A 175 3.21 45.24 6.73
C ARG A 175 2.39 45.21 8.02
N LEU A 176 1.36 44.38 8.08
CA LEU A 176 0.50 44.26 9.26
C LEU A 176 1.27 43.78 10.50
N VAL A 177 2.15 42.78 10.34
CA VAL A 177 2.98 42.28 11.45
C VAL A 177 3.98 43.35 11.92
N TRP A 178 4.56 44.12 10.99
CA TRP A 178 5.43 45.23 11.31
C TRP A 178 4.70 46.34 12.08
N GLU A 179 3.51 46.72 11.65
CA GLU A 179 2.69 47.75 12.32
C GLU A 179 2.24 47.31 13.72
N GLU A 180 1.89 46.03 13.90
CA GLU A 180 1.37 45.50 15.17
C GLU A 180 2.50 45.20 16.18
N HIS A 181 3.63 44.67 15.72
CA HIS A 181 4.69 44.13 16.58
C HIS A 181 6.05 44.81 16.44
N GLY A 182 6.27 45.63 15.40
CA GLY A 182 7.57 46.27 15.13
C GLY A 182 8.65 45.28 14.67
N GLU A 183 8.28 44.08 14.25
CA GLU A 183 9.19 43.01 13.85
C GLU A 183 8.95 42.61 12.39
N VAL A 184 10.04 42.33 11.65
CA VAL A 184 9.96 41.78 10.29
C VAL A 184 9.90 40.26 10.38
N PRO A 185 8.83 39.61 9.89
CA PRO A 185 8.72 38.16 9.98
C PRO A 185 9.72 37.47 9.04
N ILE A 186 10.25 36.32 9.47
CA ILE A 186 11.15 35.50 8.65
C ILE A 186 10.33 34.77 7.60
N PHE A 187 10.60 35.06 6.33
CA PHE A 187 9.98 34.35 5.20
C PHE A 187 10.70 33.02 4.94
N GLN A 188 9.96 31.91 4.95
CA GLN A 188 10.49 30.57 4.69
C GLN A 188 9.75 29.92 3.51
N GLN A 189 10.48 29.48 2.49
CA GLN A 189 9.96 28.69 1.38
C GLN A 189 10.44 27.24 1.48
N ASP A 190 9.60 26.28 1.08
CA ASP A 190 10.07 24.96 0.72
C ASP A 190 10.68 25.05 -0.69
N ASN A 191 11.91 24.55 -0.87
CA ASN A 191 12.71 24.74 -2.08
C ASN A 191 12.19 23.88 -3.26
N ALA A 192 10.89 23.95 -3.54
CA ALA A 192 10.16 23.08 -4.45
C ALA A 192 10.35 23.50 -5.92
N PRO A 193 10.49 22.56 -6.88
CA PRO A 193 11.12 22.85 -8.17
C PRO A 193 10.24 23.50 -9.25
N SER A 194 9.24 24.32 -8.90
CA SER A 194 8.44 25.05 -9.91
C SER A 194 8.33 26.57 -9.68
N HIS A 195 8.99 27.06 -8.64
CA HIS A 195 9.10 28.47 -8.26
C HIS A 195 10.54 28.66 -7.82
N THR A 196 11.38 29.09 -8.74
CA THR A 196 12.76 29.48 -8.42
C THR A 196 12.70 30.52 -7.31
N ALA A 197 13.19 30.18 -6.11
CA ALA A 197 13.17 31.05 -4.94
C ALA A 197 13.70 32.45 -5.28
N ASP A 198 14.69 32.51 -6.19
CA ASP A 198 15.32 33.74 -6.68
C ASP A 198 14.34 34.80 -7.18
N ALA A 199 13.34 34.43 -7.98
CA ALA A 199 12.39 35.41 -8.52
C ALA A 199 11.45 35.96 -7.44
N THR A 200 11.08 35.11 -6.47
CA THR A 200 10.22 35.53 -5.36
C THR A 200 10.99 36.38 -4.36
N LEU A 201 12.23 35.98 -4.04
CA LEU A 201 13.12 36.73 -3.16
C LEU A 201 13.52 38.07 -3.78
N ALA A 202 13.75 38.14 -5.10
CA ALA A 202 14.05 39.41 -5.79
C ALA A 202 12.86 40.37 -5.75
N ASP A 203 11.64 39.88 -6.00
CA ASP A 203 10.41 40.68 -5.94
C ASP A 203 10.11 41.15 -4.50
N LEU A 204 10.25 40.25 -3.51
CA LEU A 204 10.14 40.60 -2.08
C LEU A 204 11.21 41.59 -1.63
N ALA A 205 12.46 41.44 -2.07
CA ALA A 205 13.53 42.38 -1.72
C ALA A 205 13.29 43.76 -2.34
N GLN A 206 12.75 43.83 -3.57
CA GLN A 206 12.37 45.10 -4.17
C GLN A 206 11.24 45.76 -3.39
N ARG A 207 10.15 45.04 -3.11
CA ARG A 207 9.01 45.53 -2.32
C ARG A 207 9.39 45.91 -0.89
N GLY A 208 10.27 45.12 -0.28
CA GLY A 208 10.84 45.37 1.04
C GLY A 208 11.71 46.62 1.07
N ARG A 209 12.52 46.88 0.03
CA ARG A 209 13.22 48.16 -0.13
C ARG A 209 12.27 49.34 -0.27
N ASP A 210 11.20 49.17 -1.05
CA ASP A 210 10.18 50.21 -1.28
C ASP A 210 9.37 50.52 0.00
N PHE A 211 9.24 49.54 0.91
CA PHE A 211 8.46 49.67 2.15
C PHE A 211 9.29 49.98 3.41
N LEU A 212 10.31 49.18 3.72
CA LEU A 212 11.09 49.24 4.96
C LEU A 212 12.40 50.01 4.81
N GLY A 213 12.76 50.41 3.58
CA GLY A 213 14.05 51.05 3.27
C GLY A 213 15.27 50.15 3.51
N ARG A 214 15.07 48.87 3.84
CA ARG A 214 16.12 47.87 4.08
C ARG A 214 15.59 46.46 3.87
N TRP A 215 16.28 45.72 3.00
CA TRP A 215 16.30 44.27 2.83
C TRP A 215 17.67 43.89 2.27
#